data_AF-A0AAU1TU36-F1
#
_entry.id   AF-A0AAU1TU36-F1
#
_cell.length_a   1.000
_cell.length_b   1.000
_cell.length_c   1.000
_cell.angle_alpha   90.00
_cell.angle_beta   90.00
_cell.angle_gamma   90.00
#
_symmetry.space_group_name_H-M   'P 1'
#
loop_
_entity.id
_entity.type
_entity.pdbx_description
1 polymer ?
#
loop_
_entity_poly.entity_id
_entity_poly.type
_entity_poly.pdbx_seq_one_letter_code
_entity_poly.pdbx_strand_id
1 'polypeptide(L)' 'MRWVRPVRPGDSLSIRTTVTSARPSRTKPDRGIVHTDIEVLDQDGEVVLTMTAMNLLLRRKTS' A
#
# COMPACT_ATOMS: atom_id res chain seq x y z
N MET A 1 3.64 -7.05 8.02
CA MET A 1 4.56 -5.89 8.05
C MET A 1 5.90 -6.35 8.57
N ARG A 2 7.00 -5.89 7.97
CA ARG A 2 8.37 -6.24 8.36
C ARG A 2 9.28 -5.03 8.18
N TRP A 3 10.01 -4.66 9.24
CA TRP A 3 11.16 -3.74 9.15
C TRP A 3 12.38 -4.52 8.67
N VAL A 4 12.90 -4.15 7.51
CA VAL A 4 14.06 -4.80 6.89
C VAL A 4 15.35 -4.15 7.39
N ARG A 5 15.33 -2.83 7.61
CA ARG A 5 16.46 -2.01 8.06
C ARG A 5 15.98 -0.92 9.04
N PRO A 6 16.82 -0.45 9.97
CA PRO A 6 16.46 0.64 10.86
C PRO A 6 16.42 1.97 10.11
N VAL A 7 15.41 2.79 10.38
CA VAL A 7 15.35 4.20 9.96
C VAL A 7 16.05 5.07 11.00
N ARG A 8 16.75 6.11 10.56
CA ARG A 8 17.48 7.07 11.40
C ARG A 8 16.91 8.49 11.24
N PRO A 9 17.08 9.37 12.25
CA PRO A 9 16.78 10.78 12.09
C PRO A 9 17.58 11.37 10.92
N GLY A 10 16.90 12.08 10.02
CA GLY A 10 17.51 12.66 8.83
C GLY A 10 17.35 11.83 7.56
N ASP A 11 16.92 10.57 7.65
CA ASP A 11 16.63 9.76 6.46
C ASP A 11 15.50 10.40 5.64
N SER A 12 15.68 10.43 4.32
CA SER A 12 14.63 10.84 3.38
C SER A 12 13.91 9.61 2.87
N LEU A 13 12.65 9.45 3.27
CA LEU A 13 11.88 8.27 2.93
C LEU A 13 11.00 8.49 1.69
N SER A 14 10.95 7.49 0.82
CA SER A 14 9.98 7.42 -0.26
C SER A 14 9.17 6.12 -0.15
N ILE A 15 7.99 6.10 -0.79
CA ILE A 15 7.13 4.93 -0.79
C ILE A 15 6.90 4.48 -2.22
N ARG A 16 7.11 3.19 -2.47
CA ARG A 16 6.69 2.50 -3.67
C ARG A 16 5.52 1.59 -3.33
N THR A 17 4.44 1.72 -4.09
CA THR A 17 3.24 0.90 -3.89
C THR A 17 2.89 0.14 -5.15
N THR A 18 2.56 -1.14 -4.98
CA THR A 18 2.07 -2.01 -6.06
C THR A 18 0.70 -2.53 -5.68
N VAL A 19 -0.32 -2.24 -6.50
CA VAL A 19 -1.64 -2.87 -6.33
C VAL A 19 -1.55 -4.31 -6.83
N THR A 20 -1.71 -5.28 -5.93
CA THR A 20 -1.60 -6.70 -6.26
C THR A 20 -2.95 -7.36 -6.52
N SER A 21 -4.03 -6.80 -5.97
CA SER A 21 -5.39 -7.23 -6.31
C SER A 21 -6.41 -6.13 -6.04
N ALA A 22 -7.50 -6.15 -6.80
CA ALA A 22 -8.68 -5.32 -6.58
C ALA A 22 -9.95 -6.14 -6.85
N ARG A 23 -10.88 -6.19 -5.88
CA ARG A 23 -12.10 -6.98 -5.99
C ARG A 23 -13.32 -6.21 -5.46
N PRO A 24 -14.41 -6.10 -6.23
CA PRO A 24 -15.69 -5.57 -5.74
C PRO A 24 -16.24 -6.39 -4.57
N SER A 25 -16.91 -5.73 -3.63
CA SER A 25 -17.68 -6.43 -2.61
C SER A 25 -18.90 -7.11 -3.22
N ARG A 26 -19.19 -8.34 -2.79
CA ARG A 26 -20.37 -9.11 -3.24
C ARG A 26 -21.67 -8.61 -2.62
N THR A 27 -21.62 -8.04 -1.43
CA THR A 27 -22.80 -7.64 -0.64
C THR A 27 -22.99 -6.13 -0.56
N LYS A 28 -21.95 -5.34 -0.86
CA LYS A 28 -21.99 -3.86 -0.85
C LYS A 28 -21.44 -3.34 -2.20
N PRO A 29 -22.28 -3.23 -3.25
CA PRO A 29 -21.82 -2.93 -4.62
C PRO A 29 -21.12 -1.57 -4.78
N ASP A 30 -21.29 -0.67 -3.82
CA ASP A 30 -20.70 0.67 -3.76
C ASP A 30 -19.19 0.68 -3.43
N ARG A 31 -18.60 -0.48 -3.07
CA ARG A 31 -17.20 -0.57 -2.61
C ARG A 31 -16.51 -1.86 -3.01
N GLY A 32 -15.19 -1.89 -2.82
CA GLY A 32 -14.36 -3.07 -3.03
C GLY A 32 -13.12 -3.07 -2.13
N ILE A 33 -12.43 -4.20 -2.10
CA ILE A 33 -11.16 -4.39 -1.40
C ILE A 33 -10.01 -4.31 -2.41
N VAL A 34 -8.96 -3.56 -2.07
CA VAL A 34 -7.71 -3.47 -2.83
C VAL A 34 -6.56 -3.89 -1.93
N HIS A 35 -5.78 -4.90 -2.34
CA HIS A 35 -4.52 -5.21 -1.69
C HIS A 35 -3.39 -4.43 -2.36
N THR A 36 -2.56 -3.82 -1.52
CA THR A 36 -1.44 -2.99 -1.95
C THR A 36 -0.20 -3.42 -1.20
N ASP A 37 0.80 -3.87 -1.94
CA ASP A 37 2.14 -4.05 -1.39
C ASP A 37 2.82 -2.69 -1.33
N ILE A 38 3.48 -2.44 -0.21
CA ILE A 38 4.11 -1.18 0.14
C ILE A 38 5.55 -1.49 0.49
N GLU A 39 6.45 -0.81 -0.20
CA GLU A 39 7.88 -0.75 0.11
C GLU A 39 8.20 0.69 0.51
N VAL A 40 8.75 0.87 1.71
CA VAL A 40 9.34 2.15 2.11
C VAL A 40 10.83 2.06 1.83
N LEU A 41 11.36 3.06 1.13
CA LEU A 41 12.75 3.14 0.73
C LEU A 41 13.42 4.33 1.40
N ASP A 42 14.71 4.21 1.72
CA ASP A 42 15.54 5.34 2.17
C ASP A 42 16.06 6.17 0.98
N GLN A 43 16.94 7.13 1.26
CA GLN A 43 17.53 8.03 0.27
C GLN A 43 18.39 7.32 -0.79
N ASP A 44 18.89 6.13 -0.47
CA ASP A 44 19.73 5.33 -1.36
C ASP A 44 18.88 4.35 -2.18
N GLY A 45 17.55 4.37 -1.98
CA GLY A 45 16.61 3.48 -2.66
C GLY A 45 16.55 2.08 -2.05
N GLU A 46 17.07 1.91 -0.84
CA GLU A 46 17.07 0.63 -0.14
C GLU A 46 15.81 0.43 0.69
N VAL A 47 15.22 -0.77 0.61
CA VAL A 47 13.97 -1.06 1.33
C VAL A 47 14.23 -1.11 2.84
N VAL A 48 13.53 -0.27 3.60
CA VAL A 48 13.55 -0.22 5.07
C VAL A 48 12.32 -0.90 5.69
N LEU A 49 11.18 -0.89 4.98
CA LEU A 49 9.93 -1.52 5.42
C LEU A 49 9.23 -2.21 4.25
N THR A 50 8.67 -3.39 4.51
CA THR A 50 7.66 -4.00 3.64
C THR A 50 6.34 -4.22 4.38
N MET A 51 5.22 -3.99 3.71
CA MET A 51 3.88 -4.23 4.23
C MET A 51 2.88 -4.49 3.12
N THR A 52 1.91 -5.36 3.36
CA THR A 52 0.71 -5.45 2.52
C THR A 52 -0.45 -4.80 3.26
N ALA A 53 -1.08 -3.82 2.62
CA ALA A 53 -2.28 -3.16 3.11
C ALA A 53 -3.54 -3.70 2.42
N MET A 54 -4.63 -3.84 3.18
CA MET A 54 -5.96 -4.15 2.66
C MET A 54 -6.83 -2.89 2.76
N ASN A 55 -7.10 -2.26 1.62
CA ASN A 55 -7.83 -1.00 1.52
C ASN A 55 -9.29 -1.25 1.14
N LEU A 56 -10.23 -0.62 1.85
CA LEU A 56 -11.64 -0.57 1.45
C LEU A 56 -11.86 0.73 0.68
N LEU A 57 -12.10 0.63 -0.63
CA LEU A 57 -12.27 1.79 -1.51
C LEU A 57 -13.68 1.85 -2.08
N LEU A 58 -14.23 3.07 -2.19
CA LEU A 58 -15.48 3.31 -2.91
C LEU A 58 -15.30 3.08 -4.41
N ARG A 59 -16.33 2.52 -5.05
CA ARG A 59 -16.39 2.44 -6.51
C ARG A 59 -17.01 3.73 -7.05
N ARG A 60 -16.51 4.16 -8.21
CA ARG A 60 -17.11 5.27 -8.97
C ARG A 60 -18.58 4.93 -9.24
N LYS A 61 -19.49 5.86 -8.95
CA LYS A 61 -20.89 5.76 -9.39
C LYS A 61 -20.90 5.93 -10.91
N THR A 62 -21.49 4.97 -11.63
CA THR A 62 -21.80 5.16 -13.04
C THR A 62 -23.13 5.90 -13.11
N SER A 63 -23.12 7.14 -13.63
CA SER A 63 -24.34 7.90 -13.92
C SER A 63 -25.06 7.35 -15.15
#